data_AF-M5TA62-F1
#
_entry.id   AF-M5TA62-F1
#
_cell.length_a   1.000
_cell.length_b   1.000
_cell.length_c   1.000
_cell.angle_alpha   90.00
_cell.angle_beta   90.00
_cell.angle_gamma   90.00
#
_symmetry.space_group_name_H-M   'P 1'
#
loop_
_entity.id
_entity.type
_entity.pdbx_description
1 polymer ?
#
loop_
_entity_poly.entity_id
_entity_poly.type
_entity_poly.pdbx_seq_one_letter_code
_entity_poly.pdbx_strand_id
1 'polypeptide(L)'
;MENSRMTNRTNRRRFLGQSAAVTASVGYWAGTSLASDTKPESALNALAAGCIGVGGKGGSDTSHIGNQGVRIAGLCDVDGDTLTKKGREFPDAAKFDDFREMLDKLGDKIDIVTCSTPDHVHAAACVRAMNMGKHIYCQKPLTWSIREARLMRETAEKTGVVTQMGNQGTSEDGLREAVEVIRSGAIGDVSEVHIFSNRPVWPQGGGRPDKVDPVPESLNWDAWIGPAPMRPFVSGAYHSFNWRGWVDFGTGALGDMACHTTNMPVMALKLWDPVAVTAVKNPGIVEGEQFPASSSLMFEFPEREGLPACKFYWYDGGNLPSDDIISQLPKSFQKRIAQQREGGRKMSGAVVVGSKGLLFSPDDYGAKYYLLPEDKYEDYQVPEQTLPRIPFKASGDERQKWEFVSTIKGEYEPGTMSNFGYAGRLTETILVGNLAMRAGEGQRIEWNAKDLTSPNVESVNQFVQREYRSGWELG
;
A
#
# COMPACT_ATOMS: atom_id res chain seq x y z
N MET A 1 -39.79 -11.58 -56.45
CA MET A 1 -38.37 -11.92 -56.63
C MET A 1 -37.65 -11.25 -55.47
N GLU A 2 -37.58 -11.86 -54.29
CA GLU A 2 -36.66 -12.96 -53.93
C GLU A 2 -35.18 -12.53 -53.92
N ASN A 3 -34.39 -12.80 -52.88
CA ASN A 3 -34.74 -13.32 -51.55
C ASN A 3 -33.70 -12.88 -50.49
N SER A 4 -34.11 -12.79 -49.23
CA SER A 4 -33.25 -12.35 -48.12
C SER A 4 -32.38 -13.49 -47.56
N ARG A 5 -31.18 -13.17 -47.04
CA ARG A 5 -30.44 -14.04 -46.13
C ARG A 5 -29.91 -13.26 -44.92
N MET A 6 -30.64 -13.36 -43.81
CA MET A 6 -30.06 -13.33 -42.46
C MET A 6 -29.73 -14.76 -42.03
N THR A 7 -28.67 -14.94 -41.24
CA THR A 7 -28.45 -16.18 -40.46
C THR A 7 -28.06 -15.83 -39.03
N ASN A 8 -28.75 -16.43 -38.07
CA ASN A 8 -28.69 -16.11 -36.64
C ASN A 8 -28.08 -17.28 -35.84
N ARG A 9 -27.20 -16.93 -34.89
CA ARG A 9 -26.96 -17.53 -33.55
C ARG A 9 -26.78 -19.05 -33.33
N THR A 10 -26.05 -19.31 -32.23
CA THR A 10 -25.57 -20.58 -31.67
C THR A 10 -26.58 -21.32 -30.77
N ASN A 11 -26.49 -22.67 -30.66
CA ASN A 11 -26.25 -23.37 -29.38
C ASN A 11 -26.14 -24.92 -29.42
N ARG A 12 -25.17 -25.43 -28.64
CA ARG A 12 -25.10 -26.68 -27.83
C ARG A 12 -25.89 -27.96 -28.26
N ARG A 13 -25.18 -29.09 -28.35
CA ARG A 13 -25.65 -30.41 -27.82
C ARG A 13 -24.51 -31.22 -27.19
N ARG A 14 -24.90 -32.01 -26.18
CA ARG A 14 -24.09 -32.83 -25.26
C ARG A 14 -24.20 -34.29 -25.68
N PHE A 15 -23.14 -35.09 -25.55
CA PHE A 15 -23.21 -36.55 -25.65
C PHE A 15 -22.47 -37.22 -24.49
N LEU A 16 -23.16 -38.12 -23.81
CA LEU A 16 -22.63 -39.06 -22.82
C LEU A 16 -23.09 -40.45 -23.27
N GLY A 17 -22.22 -41.44 -23.19
CA GLY A 17 -22.54 -42.84 -23.47
C GLY A 17 -21.61 -43.76 -22.69
N GLN A 18 -22.18 -44.52 -21.75
CA GLN A 18 -21.47 -45.48 -20.89
C GLN A 18 -21.51 -46.90 -21.47
N SER A 19 -20.52 -47.73 -21.12
CA SER A 19 -20.56 -49.21 -20.98
C SER A 19 -19.14 -49.71 -20.63
N ALA A 20 -18.90 -50.78 -19.86
CA ALA A 20 -19.71 -51.56 -18.91
C ALA A 20 -18.72 -52.30 -17.94
N ALA A 21 -19.19 -52.88 -16.83
CA ALA A 21 -18.33 -53.37 -15.73
C ALA A 21 -18.31 -54.90 -15.51
N VAL A 22 -17.14 -55.41 -15.08
CA VAL A 22 -16.82 -56.74 -14.50
C VAL A 22 -15.49 -56.57 -13.72
N THR A 23 -15.16 -57.12 -12.54
CA THR A 23 -15.87 -57.68 -11.35
C THR A 23 -14.87 -57.67 -10.16
N ALA A 24 -15.30 -57.95 -8.92
CA ALA A 24 -14.49 -58.05 -7.69
C ALA A 24 -13.37 -59.13 -7.74
N SER A 25 -12.33 -59.17 -6.89
CA SER A 25 -12.34 -58.89 -5.43
C SER A 25 -10.95 -58.71 -4.78
N VAL A 26 -10.95 -58.54 -3.44
CA VAL A 26 -9.82 -58.36 -2.48
C VAL A 26 -9.25 -56.94 -2.41
N GLY A 27 -9.13 -56.39 -1.20
CA GLY A 27 -8.64 -55.02 -0.98
C GLY A 27 -8.01 -54.80 0.39
N TYR A 28 -7.57 -53.57 0.65
CA TYR A 28 -7.29 -53.08 2.00
C TYR A 28 -7.50 -51.56 2.10
N TRP A 29 -7.59 -51.06 3.34
CA TRP A 29 -8.06 -49.72 3.69
C TRP A 29 -7.00 -48.61 3.67
N ALA A 30 -7.53 -47.37 3.71
CA ALA A 30 -6.93 -46.12 4.19
C ALA A 30 -6.03 -45.32 3.24
N GLY A 31 -6.45 -44.08 2.95
CA GLY A 31 -5.65 -43.10 2.19
C GLY A 31 -6.46 -42.07 1.40
N THR A 32 -7.52 -41.48 1.96
CA THR A 32 -8.25 -40.37 1.31
C THR A 32 -7.45 -39.06 1.40
N SER A 33 -6.35 -38.98 0.65
CA SER A 33 -5.78 -37.70 0.27
C SER A 33 -6.78 -37.00 -0.64
N LEU A 34 -7.28 -35.84 -0.22
CA LEU A 34 -7.95 -34.90 -1.13
C LEU A 34 -6.91 -34.40 -2.13
N ALA A 35 -6.74 -35.14 -3.23
CA ALA A 35 -5.97 -34.67 -4.37
C ALA A 35 -6.68 -33.42 -4.91
N SER A 36 -6.06 -32.25 -4.70
CA SER A 36 -6.43 -31.02 -5.37
C SER A 36 -6.44 -31.29 -6.88
N ASP A 37 -7.59 -31.12 -7.52
CA ASP A 37 -7.75 -31.28 -8.99
C ASP A 37 -7.21 -30.06 -9.75
N THR A 38 -6.10 -29.50 -9.25
CA THR A 38 -5.24 -28.56 -9.94
C THR A 38 -4.50 -29.32 -11.02
N LYS A 39 -5.07 -29.33 -12.23
CA LYS A 39 -4.33 -29.66 -13.44
C LYS A 39 -3.02 -28.85 -13.42
N PRO A 40 -1.85 -29.49 -13.60
CA PRO A 40 -0.61 -28.72 -13.72
C PRO A 40 -0.74 -27.81 -14.94
N GLU A 41 -0.62 -26.50 -14.72
CA GLU A 41 -0.36 -25.58 -15.83
C GLU A 41 0.89 -26.06 -16.56
N SER A 42 0.83 -26.12 -17.89
CA SER A 42 2.01 -26.46 -18.68
C SER A 42 3.15 -25.50 -18.30
N ALA A 43 4.37 -26.01 -18.13
CA ALA A 43 5.53 -25.20 -17.71
C ALA A 43 5.82 -23.99 -18.63
N LEU A 44 5.24 -23.94 -19.82
CA LEU A 44 5.25 -22.81 -20.76
C LEU A 44 4.42 -21.59 -20.31
N ASN A 45 3.50 -21.75 -19.36
CA ASN A 45 2.60 -20.68 -18.87
C ASN A 45 2.88 -20.30 -17.40
N ALA A 46 3.89 -20.89 -16.76
CA ALA A 46 4.16 -20.69 -15.34
C ALA A 46 4.92 -19.38 -15.08
N LEU A 47 4.22 -18.36 -14.58
CA LEU A 47 4.79 -17.07 -14.20
C LEU A 47 5.96 -17.24 -13.22
N ALA A 48 6.96 -16.37 -13.34
CA ALA A 48 8.12 -16.33 -12.47
C ALA A 48 8.36 -14.95 -11.83
N ALA A 49 8.85 -14.94 -10.59
CA ALA A 49 9.08 -13.72 -9.82
C ALA A 49 10.55 -13.56 -9.37
N GLY A 50 11.03 -12.31 -9.39
CA GLY A 50 12.18 -11.86 -8.60
C GLY A 50 11.71 -11.02 -7.41
N CYS A 51 12.14 -11.36 -6.19
CA CYS A 51 11.63 -10.72 -4.97
C CYS A 51 12.71 -9.88 -4.28
N ILE A 52 12.47 -8.57 -4.15
CA ILE A 52 13.40 -7.58 -3.61
C ILE A 52 12.94 -7.11 -2.22
N GLY A 53 13.81 -7.27 -1.22
CA GLY A 53 13.48 -7.10 0.19
C GLY A 53 12.61 -8.26 0.65
N VAL A 54 13.22 -9.30 1.22
CA VAL A 54 12.53 -10.55 1.60
C VAL A 54 12.54 -10.81 3.11
N GLY A 55 13.03 -9.84 3.90
CA GLY A 55 12.80 -9.72 5.33
C GLY A 55 11.41 -9.18 5.69
N GLY A 56 11.05 -9.28 6.97
CA GLY A 56 9.84 -8.66 7.55
C GLY A 56 8.57 -8.89 6.71
N LYS A 57 7.99 -7.79 6.22
CA LYS A 57 6.78 -7.82 5.40
C LYS A 57 7.01 -8.46 4.02
N GLY A 58 8.11 -8.12 3.35
CA GLY A 58 8.52 -8.70 2.07
C GLY A 58 8.73 -10.22 2.13
N GLY A 59 9.05 -10.75 3.30
CA GLY A 59 9.04 -12.18 3.57
C GLY A 59 7.68 -12.82 3.32
N SER A 60 6.60 -12.24 3.86
CA SER A 60 5.23 -12.70 3.56
C SER A 60 4.81 -12.41 2.12
N ASP A 61 5.29 -11.32 1.52
CA ASP A 61 4.93 -10.97 0.15
C ASP A 61 5.49 -12.00 -0.85
N THR A 62 6.75 -12.42 -0.64
CA THR A 62 7.41 -13.51 -1.38
C THR A 62 6.63 -14.82 -1.25
N SER A 63 6.29 -15.22 -0.02
CA SER A 63 5.55 -16.45 0.26
C SER A 63 4.16 -16.45 -0.38
N HIS A 64 3.41 -15.36 -0.25
CA HIS A 64 2.04 -15.27 -0.76
C HIS A 64 1.99 -15.17 -2.30
N ILE A 65 3.03 -14.64 -2.96
CA ILE A 65 3.19 -14.74 -4.42
C ILE A 65 3.46 -16.19 -4.84
N GLY A 66 4.36 -16.90 -4.13
CA GLY A 66 4.59 -18.34 -4.33
C GLY A 66 3.32 -19.17 -4.18
N ASN A 67 2.48 -18.85 -3.18
CA ASN A 67 1.17 -19.49 -2.96
C ASN A 67 0.17 -19.31 -4.12
N GLN A 68 0.38 -18.34 -5.03
CA GLN A 68 -0.45 -18.19 -6.25
C GLN A 68 0.04 -19.04 -7.43
N GLY A 69 0.99 -19.97 -7.21
CA GLY A 69 1.59 -20.79 -8.27
C GLY A 69 2.69 -20.08 -9.06
N VAL A 70 3.19 -18.94 -8.59
CA VAL A 70 4.30 -18.21 -9.22
C VAL A 70 5.64 -18.80 -8.79
N ARG A 71 6.51 -19.16 -9.74
CA ARG A 71 7.85 -19.68 -9.46
C ARG A 71 8.77 -18.56 -8.95
N ILE A 72 9.26 -18.66 -7.72
CA ILE A 72 10.27 -17.73 -7.21
C ILE A 72 11.62 -18.07 -7.85
N ALA A 73 12.07 -17.22 -8.79
CA ALA A 73 13.30 -17.42 -9.55
C ALA A 73 14.51 -16.71 -8.90
N GLY A 74 14.26 -15.59 -8.22
CA GLY A 74 15.28 -14.79 -7.55
C GLY A 74 14.82 -14.24 -6.21
N LEU A 75 15.71 -14.25 -5.24
CA LEU A 75 15.58 -13.55 -3.95
C LEU A 75 16.69 -12.50 -3.88
N CYS A 76 16.33 -11.28 -3.51
CA CYS A 76 17.26 -10.18 -3.32
C CYS A 76 17.04 -9.55 -1.94
N ASP A 77 18.08 -9.54 -1.10
CA ASP A 77 18.11 -8.76 0.13
C ASP A 77 19.53 -8.32 0.45
N VAL A 78 19.69 -7.06 0.82
CA VAL A 78 20.97 -6.46 1.19
C VAL A 78 21.52 -7.03 2.51
N ASP A 79 20.66 -7.68 3.31
CA ASP A 79 21.03 -8.46 4.50
C ASP A 79 21.09 -9.97 4.15
N GLY A 80 22.31 -10.51 4.15
CA GLY A 80 22.63 -11.90 3.87
C GLY A 80 22.07 -12.90 4.88
N ASP A 81 21.82 -12.51 6.14
CA ASP A 81 21.17 -13.37 7.13
C ASP A 81 19.67 -13.51 6.82
N THR A 82 19.03 -12.40 6.45
CA THR A 82 17.65 -12.37 5.95
C THR A 82 17.50 -13.16 4.65
N LEU A 83 18.40 -12.96 3.68
CA LEU A 83 18.44 -13.69 2.42
C LEU A 83 18.65 -15.21 2.62
N THR A 84 19.57 -15.58 3.53
CA THR A 84 19.81 -16.98 3.91
C THR A 84 18.58 -17.61 4.55
N LYS A 85 17.86 -16.87 5.40
CA LYS A 85 16.63 -17.34 6.05
C LYS A 85 15.51 -17.61 5.03
N LYS A 86 15.21 -16.65 4.13
CA LYS A 86 14.17 -16.85 3.10
C LYS A 86 14.57 -17.91 2.08
N GLY A 87 15.85 -18.00 1.74
CA GLY A 87 16.40 -19.04 0.84
C GLY A 87 16.30 -20.48 1.35
N ARG A 88 15.73 -20.74 2.54
CA ARG A 88 15.34 -22.07 3.01
C ARG A 88 13.94 -22.49 2.54
N GLU A 89 13.09 -21.52 2.26
CA GLU A 89 11.72 -21.71 1.75
C GLU A 89 11.71 -21.87 0.24
N PHE A 90 12.60 -21.15 -0.45
CA PHE A 90 12.82 -21.22 -1.90
C PHE A 90 14.27 -21.62 -2.18
N PRO A 91 14.64 -22.91 -2.04
CA PRO A 91 16.03 -23.37 -2.14
C PRO A 91 16.63 -23.21 -3.54
N ASP A 92 15.80 -23.29 -4.59
CA ASP A 92 16.21 -23.19 -6.00
C ASP A 92 16.28 -21.75 -6.52
N ALA A 93 15.86 -20.75 -5.72
CA ALA A 93 15.91 -19.36 -6.13
C ALA A 93 17.34 -18.81 -6.08
N ALA A 94 17.76 -18.15 -7.15
CA ALA A 94 19.05 -17.47 -7.18
C ALA A 94 19.07 -16.30 -6.17
N LYS A 95 20.21 -16.07 -5.53
CA LYS A 95 20.35 -15.14 -4.40
C LYS A 95 21.23 -13.96 -4.78
N PHE A 96 20.77 -12.76 -4.44
CA PHE A 96 21.42 -11.49 -4.72
C PHE A 96 21.34 -10.57 -3.51
N ASP A 97 22.29 -9.67 -3.37
CA ASP A 97 22.30 -8.57 -2.40
C ASP A 97 22.06 -7.20 -3.06
N ASP A 98 22.13 -7.13 -4.40
CA ASP A 98 21.74 -5.97 -5.21
C ASP A 98 20.67 -6.35 -6.25
N PHE A 99 19.55 -5.61 -6.28
CA PHE A 99 18.48 -5.90 -7.23
C PHE A 99 18.85 -5.52 -8.67
N ARG A 100 19.81 -4.61 -8.87
CA ARG A 100 20.30 -4.23 -10.20
C ARG A 100 20.93 -5.45 -10.85
N GLU A 101 21.79 -6.16 -10.12
CA GLU A 101 22.34 -7.45 -10.57
C GLU A 101 21.27 -8.54 -10.75
N MET A 102 20.28 -8.62 -9.85
CA MET A 102 19.18 -9.59 -10.00
C MET A 102 18.42 -9.34 -11.31
N LEU A 103 18.06 -8.09 -11.60
CA LEU A 103 17.34 -7.71 -12.82
C LEU A 103 18.20 -7.95 -14.07
N ASP A 104 19.49 -7.61 -14.04
CA ASP A 104 20.40 -7.84 -15.17
C ASP A 104 20.58 -9.35 -15.48
N LYS A 105 20.60 -10.21 -14.45
CA LYS A 105 20.84 -11.66 -14.59
C LYS A 105 19.58 -12.50 -14.79
N LEU A 106 18.41 -12.02 -14.35
CA LEU A 106 17.13 -12.73 -14.40
C LEU A 106 16.03 -11.99 -15.17
N GLY A 107 16.27 -10.81 -15.74
CA GLY A 107 15.26 -10.01 -16.44
C GLY A 107 14.62 -10.70 -17.65
N ASP A 108 15.27 -11.72 -18.21
CA ASP A 108 14.76 -12.60 -19.27
C ASP A 108 13.98 -13.82 -18.74
N LYS A 109 13.97 -14.06 -17.42
CA LYS A 109 13.48 -15.28 -16.73
C LYS A 109 12.40 -15.01 -15.68
N ILE A 110 11.96 -13.77 -15.54
CA ILE A 110 10.91 -13.32 -14.62
C ILE A 110 9.89 -12.43 -15.32
N ASP A 111 8.66 -12.49 -14.86
CA ASP A 111 7.51 -11.71 -15.33
C ASP A 111 7.06 -10.71 -14.25
N ILE A 112 7.26 -11.08 -12.98
CA ILE A 112 6.88 -10.34 -11.78
C ILE A 112 8.12 -9.86 -11.03
N VAL A 113 8.05 -8.65 -10.47
CA VAL A 113 8.95 -8.18 -9.42
C VAL A 113 8.13 -7.80 -8.19
N THR A 114 8.52 -8.32 -7.01
CA THR A 114 8.05 -7.78 -5.74
C THR A 114 9.08 -6.83 -5.16
N CYS A 115 8.66 -5.69 -4.63
CA CYS A 115 9.52 -4.74 -3.95
C CYS A 115 8.98 -4.43 -2.55
N SER A 116 9.77 -4.71 -1.52
CA SER A 116 9.39 -4.55 -0.11
C SER A 116 10.57 -4.08 0.74
N THR A 117 11.39 -3.22 0.12
CA THR A 117 12.55 -2.53 0.71
C THR A 117 12.09 -1.41 1.65
N PRO A 118 13.02 -0.62 2.22
CA PRO A 118 12.69 0.72 2.71
C PRO A 118 12.15 1.65 1.60
N ASP A 119 11.34 2.65 1.97
CA ASP A 119 10.61 3.55 1.04
C ASP A 119 11.50 4.14 -0.05
N HIS A 120 12.70 4.60 0.33
CA HIS A 120 13.65 5.27 -0.57
C HIS A 120 14.17 4.42 -1.72
N VAL A 121 14.05 3.08 -1.68
CA VAL A 121 14.50 2.19 -2.77
C VAL A 121 13.34 1.79 -3.71
N HIS A 122 12.08 1.99 -3.31
CA HIS A 122 10.91 1.53 -4.07
C HIS A 122 10.92 2.02 -5.53
N ALA A 123 11.10 3.32 -5.77
CA ALA A 123 11.09 3.86 -7.13
C ALA A 123 12.23 3.34 -8.00
N ALA A 124 13.46 3.26 -7.46
CA ALA A 124 14.64 2.77 -8.19
C ALA A 124 14.48 1.32 -8.66
N ALA A 125 13.94 0.45 -7.81
CA ALA A 125 13.63 -0.93 -8.16
C ALA A 125 12.45 -1.03 -9.13
N CYS A 126 11.33 -0.36 -8.83
CA CYS A 126 10.08 -0.51 -9.56
C CYS A 126 10.12 0.12 -10.95
N VAL A 127 10.65 1.35 -11.10
CA VAL A 127 10.72 2.03 -12.41
C VAL A 127 11.63 1.26 -13.36
N ARG A 128 12.78 0.76 -12.87
CA ARG A 128 13.68 -0.12 -13.64
C ARG A 128 12.96 -1.39 -14.11
N ALA A 129 12.27 -2.08 -13.21
CA ALA A 129 11.55 -3.30 -13.53
C ALA A 129 10.35 -3.07 -14.49
N MET A 130 9.58 -1.99 -14.33
CA MET A 130 8.49 -1.65 -15.28
C MET A 130 9.03 -1.34 -16.68
N ASN A 131 10.15 -0.62 -16.79
CA ASN A 131 10.81 -0.36 -18.07
C ASN A 131 11.37 -1.64 -18.74
N MET A 132 11.54 -2.73 -17.99
CA MET A 132 11.85 -4.08 -18.50
C MET A 132 10.59 -4.92 -18.76
N GLY A 133 9.39 -4.31 -18.73
CA GLY A 133 8.11 -4.96 -18.96
C GLY A 133 7.62 -5.85 -17.83
N LYS A 134 8.08 -5.65 -16.59
CA LYS A 134 7.73 -6.51 -15.44
C LYS A 134 6.53 -5.98 -14.66
N HIS A 135 5.65 -6.89 -14.27
CA HIS A 135 4.53 -6.61 -13.39
C HIS A 135 5.01 -6.38 -11.97
N ILE A 136 4.51 -5.35 -11.29
CA ILE A 136 5.05 -4.91 -9.99
C ILE A 136 4.06 -5.06 -8.84
N TYR A 137 4.48 -5.77 -7.81
CA TYR A 137 3.90 -5.66 -6.47
C TYR A 137 4.86 -4.85 -5.58
N CYS A 138 4.50 -3.64 -5.18
CA CYS A 138 5.35 -2.77 -4.35
C CYS A 138 4.71 -2.52 -2.99
N GLN A 139 5.46 -2.55 -1.89
CA GLN A 139 4.90 -2.21 -0.58
C GLN A 139 4.54 -0.72 -0.46
N LYS A 140 3.71 -0.43 0.56
CA LYS A 140 3.34 0.94 0.93
C LYS A 140 4.38 1.56 1.88
N PRO A 141 4.52 2.90 1.90
CA PRO A 141 4.03 3.84 0.87
C PRO A 141 4.67 3.54 -0.48
N LEU A 142 4.01 3.93 -1.58
CA LEU A 142 4.48 3.53 -2.92
C LEU A 142 5.93 3.94 -3.18
N THR A 143 6.36 5.04 -2.56
CA THR A 143 7.71 5.59 -2.68
C THR A 143 7.97 6.64 -1.60
N TRP A 144 9.18 7.20 -1.61
CA TRP A 144 9.66 8.20 -0.67
C TRP A 144 9.29 9.65 -1.01
N SER A 145 9.26 10.05 -2.29
CA SER A 145 8.92 11.42 -2.71
C SER A 145 7.69 11.57 -3.60
N ILE A 146 7.16 12.79 -3.60
CA ILE A 146 6.05 13.23 -4.45
C ILE A 146 6.39 13.02 -5.94
N ARG A 147 7.58 13.44 -6.39
CA ARG A 147 7.98 13.29 -7.80
C ARG A 147 8.10 11.82 -8.24
N GLU A 148 8.62 10.96 -7.37
CA GLU A 148 8.68 9.52 -7.63
C GLU A 148 7.29 8.90 -7.73
N ALA A 149 6.30 9.36 -6.94
CA ALA A 149 4.96 8.79 -6.94
C ALA A 149 4.27 9.06 -8.29
N ARG A 150 4.49 10.26 -8.82
CA ARG A 150 4.10 10.63 -10.19
C ARG A 150 4.82 9.80 -11.24
N LEU A 151 6.14 9.70 -11.17
CA LEU A 151 6.95 8.94 -12.14
C LEU A 151 6.57 7.46 -12.18
N MET A 152 6.31 6.83 -11.03
CA MET A 152 5.87 5.43 -10.98
C MET A 152 4.49 5.23 -11.61
N ARG A 153 3.56 6.18 -11.39
CA ARG A 153 2.25 6.18 -12.06
C ARG A 153 2.38 6.31 -13.58
N GLU A 154 3.14 7.31 -14.05
CA GLU A 154 3.37 7.58 -15.47
C GLU A 154 4.11 6.43 -16.16
N THR A 155 5.05 5.77 -15.47
CA THR A 155 5.77 4.60 -15.98
C THR A 155 4.84 3.40 -16.11
N ALA A 156 3.98 3.15 -15.12
CA ALA A 156 2.99 2.06 -15.19
C ALA A 156 2.01 2.28 -16.36
N GLU A 157 1.51 3.51 -16.53
CA GLU A 157 0.63 3.90 -17.65
C GLU A 157 1.32 3.73 -19.01
N LYS A 158 2.57 4.19 -19.15
CA LYS A 158 3.37 4.07 -20.38
C LYS A 158 3.70 2.63 -20.75
N THR A 159 3.95 1.76 -19.77
CA THR A 159 4.39 0.38 -19.99
C THR A 159 3.25 -0.62 -20.06
N GLY A 160 2.06 -0.26 -19.57
CA GLY A 160 0.87 -1.11 -19.58
C GLY A 160 0.95 -2.33 -18.65
N VAL A 161 1.95 -2.41 -17.78
CA VAL A 161 2.12 -3.54 -16.86
C VAL A 161 1.12 -3.48 -15.71
N VAL A 162 0.58 -4.64 -15.34
CA VAL A 162 -0.18 -4.79 -14.08
C VAL A 162 0.69 -4.36 -12.89
N THR A 163 0.11 -3.54 -12.02
CA THR A 163 0.75 -3.04 -10.78
C THR A 163 -0.17 -3.17 -9.58
N GLN A 164 0.38 -3.31 -8.38
CA GLN A 164 -0.36 -3.38 -7.11
C GLN A 164 0.50 -2.81 -5.98
N MET A 165 0.01 -1.80 -5.26
CA MET A 165 0.60 -1.36 -3.99
C MET A 165 0.12 -2.28 -2.86
N GLY A 166 1.00 -2.59 -1.90
CA GLY A 166 0.78 -3.48 -0.76
C GLY A 166 -0.14 -2.93 0.33
N ASN A 167 -1.27 -2.34 -0.06
CA ASN A 167 -2.30 -1.80 0.82
C ASN A 167 -3.44 -2.81 1.09
N GLN A 168 -3.24 -3.73 2.05
CA GLN A 168 -4.06 -4.93 2.24
C GLN A 168 -5.56 -4.63 2.43
N GLY A 169 -5.92 -3.58 3.17
CA GLY A 169 -7.32 -3.21 3.42
C GLY A 169 -8.12 -2.99 2.13
N THR A 170 -7.46 -2.55 1.04
CA THR A 170 -8.09 -2.41 -0.29
C THR A 170 -8.68 -3.72 -0.82
N SER A 171 -8.18 -4.86 -0.34
CA SER A 171 -8.61 -6.21 -0.72
C SER A 171 -9.73 -6.75 0.15
N GLU A 172 -10.14 -6.05 1.21
CA GLU A 172 -11.17 -6.48 2.16
C GLU A 172 -12.56 -5.99 1.72
N ASP A 173 -13.55 -6.89 1.83
CA ASP A 173 -14.91 -6.60 1.34
C ASP A 173 -15.56 -5.42 2.10
N GLY A 174 -15.26 -5.29 3.40
CA GLY A 174 -15.79 -4.22 4.25
C GLY A 174 -15.21 -2.83 3.97
N LEU A 175 -13.98 -2.71 3.45
CA LEU A 175 -13.49 -1.40 2.99
C LEU A 175 -14.26 -0.96 1.74
N ARG A 176 -14.44 -1.90 0.81
CA ARG A 176 -15.18 -1.65 -0.44
C ARG A 176 -16.64 -1.30 -0.14
N GLU A 177 -17.24 -1.93 0.88
CA GLU A 177 -18.57 -1.60 1.40
C GLU A 177 -18.64 -0.23 2.07
N ALA A 178 -17.69 0.12 2.96
CA ALA A 178 -17.64 1.44 3.59
C ALA A 178 -17.53 2.58 2.55
N VAL A 179 -16.79 2.34 1.46
CA VAL A 179 -16.71 3.26 0.32
C VAL A 179 -18.06 3.43 -0.38
N GLU A 180 -18.82 2.35 -0.57
CA GLU A 180 -20.16 2.39 -1.17
C GLU A 180 -21.17 3.11 -0.25
N VAL A 181 -21.11 2.87 1.06
CA VAL A 181 -21.95 3.52 2.08
C VAL A 181 -21.74 5.04 2.15
N ILE A 182 -20.50 5.52 2.04
CA ILE A 182 -20.24 6.96 1.94
C ILE A 182 -20.80 7.51 0.61
N ARG A 183 -20.54 6.82 -0.51
CA ARG A 183 -21.00 7.23 -1.84
C ARG A 183 -22.52 7.18 -2.02
N SER A 184 -23.24 6.41 -1.21
CA SER A 184 -24.72 6.39 -1.21
C SER A 184 -25.32 7.64 -0.55
N GLY A 185 -24.51 8.52 0.06
CA GLY A 185 -24.99 9.68 0.80
C GLY A 185 -25.65 9.35 2.14
N ALA A 186 -25.33 8.18 2.74
CA ALA A 186 -25.84 7.73 4.03
C ALA A 186 -25.61 8.76 5.13
N ILE A 187 -24.37 9.25 5.22
CA ILE A 187 -23.93 10.30 6.16
C ILE A 187 -24.14 11.72 5.62
N GLY A 188 -24.64 11.88 4.40
CA GLY A 188 -24.82 13.18 3.74
C GLY A 188 -23.53 13.77 3.19
N ASP A 189 -23.50 15.11 3.13
CA ASP A 189 -22.41 15.90 2.57
C ASP A 189 -21.22 15.93 3.52
N VAL A 190 -20.05 15.46 3.07
CA VAL A 190 -18.85 15.32 3.92
C VAL A 190 -17.97 16.55 3.87
N SER A 191 -17.80 17.21 5.02
CA SER A 191 -16.96 18.40 5.18
C SER A 191 -15.61 18.11 5.84
N GLU A 192 -15.53 17.10 6.73
CA GLU A 192 -14.32 16.82 7.50
C GLU A 192 -14.00 15.32 7.57
N VAL A 193 -12.71 14.99 7.55
CA VAL A 193 -12.18 13.65 7.77
C VAL A 193 -11.07 13.73 8.83
N HIS A 194 -11.16 12.93 9.89
CA HIS A 194 -10.17 12.88 10.97
C HIS A 194 -9.51 11.50 11.00
N ILE A 195 -8.19 11.47 10.80
CA ILE A 195 -7.41 10.24 10.72
C ILE A 195 -6.34 10.29 11.81
N PHE A 196 -6.41 9.36 12.75
CA PHE A 196 -5.42 9.26 13.82
C PHE A 196 -4.73 7.91 13.77
N SER A 197 -3.43 7.89 14.06
CA SER A 197 -2.59 6.69 13.97
C SER A 197 -1.82 6.42 15.25
N ASN A 198 -1.62 5.14 15.56
CA ASN A 198 -0.81 4.70 16.70
C ASN A 198 0.71 4.88 16.50
N ARG A 199 1.14 5.36 15.33
CA ARG A 199 2.54 5.62 14.98
C ARG A 199 3.11 6.89 15.61
N PRO A 200 4.44 7.09 15.61
CA PRO A 200 5.47 6.10 15.28
C PRO A 200 5.58 5.00 16.35
N VAL A 201 6.02 3.81 15.92
CA VAL A 201 6.37 2.66 16.80
C VAL A 201 7.85 2.27 16.66
N TRP A 202 8.64 3.19 16.12
CA TRP A 202 10.09 3.17 15.94
C TRP A 202 10.67 4.46 16.56
N PRO A 203 11.99 4.55 16.81
CA PRO A 203 12.63 5.80 17.21
C PRO A 203 12.43 6.89 16.15
N GLN A 204 11.88 8.03 16.57
CA GLN A 204 11.61 9.19 15.72
C GLN A 204 11.62 10.45 16.60
N GLY A 205 12.01 11.60 16.04
CA GLY A 205 12.18 12.85 16.79
C GLY A 205 13.50 12.95 17.55
N GLY A 206 14.50 12.12 17.22
CA GLY A 206 15.86 12.22 17.72
C GLY A 206 16.83 12.85 16.70
N GLY A 207 18.02 13.20 17.17
CA GLY A 207 19.12 13.61 16.32
C GLY A 207 19.86 12.46 15.65
N ARG A 208 20.93 12.77 14.89
CA ARG A 208 21.85 11.72 14.41
C ARG A 208 22.79 11.29 15.55
N PRO A 209 22.94 10.00 15.88
CA PRO A 209 23.95 9.56 16.83
C PRO A 209 25.35 9.96 16.40
N ASP A 210 26.10 10.61 17.28
CA ASP A 210 27.52 10.93 17.09
C ASP A 210 28.39 9.68 17.33
N LYS A 211 28.24 8.69 16.46
CA LYS A 211 29.10 7.50 16.39
C LYS A 211 29.14 6.94 14.97
N VAL A 212 30.14 6.10 14.71
CA VAL A 212 30.23 5.25 13.53
C VAL A 212 30.54 3.83 14.01
N ASP A 213 29.80 2.85 13.50
CA ASP A 213 30.05 1.43 13.75
C ASP A 213 30.55 0.75 12.47
N PRO A 214 31.31 -0.36 12.55
CA PRO A 214 31.63 -1.16 11.38
C PRO A 214 30.37 -1.75 10.74
N VAL A 215 30.32 -1.75 9.41
CA VAL A 215 29.28 -2.46 8.64
C VAL A 215 29.43 -3.97 8.89
N PRO A 216 28.36 -4.71 9.25
CA PRO A 216 28.41 -6.17 9.34
C PRO A 216 28.77 -6.80 8.00
N GLU A 217 29.58 -7.87 7.99
CA GLU A 217 29.96 -8.57 6.75
C GLU A 217 28.77 -9.13 5.96
N SER A 218 27.64 -9.40 6.63
CA SER A 218 26.39 -9.84 6.00
C SER A 218 25.56 -8.70 5.40
N LEU A 219 25.93 -7.42 5.56
CA LEU A 219 25.13 -6.27 5.11
C LEU A 219 25.81 -5.51 3.96
N ASN A 220 25.23 -5.58 2.75
CA ASN A 220 25.60 -4.69 1.65
C ASN A 220 25.09 -3.26 1.92
N TRP A 221 25.89 -2.48 2.63
CA TRP A 221 25.53 -1.11 3.02
C TRP A 221 25.39 -0.16 1.83
N ASP A 222 26.15 -0.35 0.75
CA ASP A 222 26.07 0.51 -0.43
C ASP A 222 24.70 0.39 -1.13
N ALA A 223 24.24 -0.85 -1.29
CA ALA A 223 22.92 -1.18 -1.81
C ALA A 223 21.80 -0.83 -0.82
N TRP A 224 22.02 -0.95 0.51
CA TRP A 224 21.05 -0.54 1.52
C TRP A 224 20.82 0.98 1.54
N ILE A 225 21.88 1.80 1.41
CA ILE A 225 21.78 3.26 1.27
C ILE A 225 21.04 3.65 -0.02
N GLY A 226 21.22 2.86 -1.08
CA GLY A 226 20.49 3.00 -2.32
C GLY A 226 20.65 4.40 -2.94
N PRO A 227 19.55 5.07 -3.35
CA PRO A 227 19.58 6.42 -3.93
C PRO A 227 19.79 7.54 -2.91
N ALA A 228 19.81 7.27 -1.60
CA ALA A 228 19.93 8.30 -0.56
C ALA A 228 21.37 8.82 -0.42
N PRO A 229 21.60 10.02 0.14
CA PRO A 229 22.94 10.51 0.44
C PRO A 229 23.76 9.50 1.25
N MET A 230 25.01 9.26 0.83
CA MET A 230 25.90 8.32 1.50
C MET A 230 26.19 8.76 2.94
N ARG A 231 26.04 7.85 3.89
CA ARG A 231 26.30 8.10 5.31
C ARG A 231 26.97 6.90 6.00
N PRO A 232 27.72 7.12 7.10
CA PRO A 232 28.30 6.03 7.88
C PRO A 232 27.24 5.09 8.46
N PHE A 233 27.59 3.82 8.62
CA PHE A 233 26.75 2.86 9.32
C PHE A 233 26.75 3.13 10.83
N VAL A 234 25.57 2.92 11.43
CA VAL A 234 25.31 3.11 12.86
C VAL A 234 24.37 1.99 13.29
N SER A 235 24.90 1.07 14.09
CA SER A 235 24.21 -0.11 14.58
C SER A 235 22.99 0.28 15.42
N GLY A 236 21.83 -0.25 15.04
CA GLY A 236 20.52 0.04 15.63
C GLY A 236 19.85 1.35 15.19
N ALA A 237 20.51 2.22 14.43
CA ALA A 237 19.93 3.52 14.04
C ALA A 237 18.97 3.42 12.84
N TYR A 238 19.33 2.66 11.80
CA TYR A 238 18.63 2.67 10.51
C TYR A 238 18.05 1.29 10.13
N HIS A 239 18.93 0.34 9.82
CA HIS A 239 18.57 -1.03 9.45
C HIS A 239 18.12 -1.83 10.69
N SER A 240 17.11 -2.71 10.63
CA SER A 240 16.23 -3.05 9.48
C SER A 240 14.84 -2.38 9.53
N PHE A 241 14.50 -1.72 10.65
CA PHE A 241 13.15 -1.20 10.91
C PHE A 241 13.07 0.32 11.16
N ASN A 242 14.13 0.89 11.76
CA ASN A 242 14.12 2.25 12.32
C ASN A 242 14.24 3.37 11.27
N TRP A 243 14.68 3.02 10.06
CA TRP A 243 14.78 3.90 8.88
C TRP A 243 13.52 4.75 8.61
N ARG A 244 12.33 4.31 9.05
CA ARG A 244 11.05 5.05 8.92
C ARG A 244 11.07 6.44 9.55
N GLY A 245 11.84 6.61 10.64
CA GLY A 245 11.97 7.89 11.33
C GLY A 245 12.88 8.88 10.64
N TRP A 246 13.66 8.46 9.65
CA TRP A 246 14.74 9.24 9.02
C TRP A 246 14.31 9.80 7.68
N VAL A 247 14.58 11.09 7.44
CA VAL A 247 14.09 11.77 6.25
C VAL A 247 14.73 11.30 4.95
N ASP A 248 15.92 10.70 4.98
CA ASP A 248 16.60 10.19 3.79
C ASP A 248 16.08 8.81 3.34
N PHE A 249 15.44 8.05 4.25
CA PHE A 249 15.16 6.63 4.05
C PHE A 249 13.68 6.26 4.11
N GLY A 250 12.91 7.00 4.89
CA GLY A 250 11.49 6.79 5.10
C GLY A 250 10.69 8.08 5.01
N THR A 251 9.41 7.96 5.31
CA THR A 251 8.40 9.02 5.10
C THR A 251 7.66 9.40 6.39
N GLY A 252 8.19 8.99 7.55
CA GLY A 252 7.62 9.26 8.87
C GLY A 252 6.34 8.48 9.15
N ALA A 253 5.65 8.85 10.23
CA ALA A 253 4.38 8.24 10.62
C ALA A 253 3.27 8.48 9.58
N LEU A 254 3.26 9.66 8.95
CA LEU A 254 2.33 10.03 7.89
C LEU A 254 2.45 9.08 6.69
N GLY A 255 3.61 9.01 6.04
CA GLY A 255 3.77 8.17 4.85
C GLY A 255 3.64 6.67 5.14
N ASP A 256 4.18 6.16 6.26
CA ASP A 256 4.06 4.74 6.64
C ASP A 256 2.59 4.30 6.79
N MET A 257 1.70 5.10 7.38
CA MET A 257 0.35 4.62 7.73
C MET A 257 -0.82 5.33 7.04
N ALA A 258 -0.70 6.57 6.59
CA ALA A 258 -1.81 7.24 5.95
C ALA A 258 -2.29 6.50 4.69
N CYS A 259 -1.38 5.87 3.94
CA CYS A 259 -1.76 5.01 2.80
C CYS A 259 -2.75 3.88 3.19
N HIS A 260 -2.72 3.39 4.44
CA HIS A 260 -3.72 2.46 4.98
C HIS A 260 -4.93 3.20 5.58
N THR A 261 -4.71 3.97 6.66
CA THR A 261 -5.79 4.53 7.50
C THR A 261 -6.69 5.50 6.73
N THR A 262 -6.18 6.16 5.68
CA THR A 262 -6.93 7.10 4.83
C THR A 262 -7.55 6.46 3.59
N ASN A 263 -7.24 5.19 3.29
CA ASN A 263 -7.58 4.55 2.02
C ASN A 263 -9.09 4.56 1.74
N MET A 264 -9.88 4.23 2.76
CA MET A 264 -11.34 4.23 2.69
C MET A 264 -11.91 5.64 2.39
N PRO A 265 -11.63 6.71 3.18
CA PRO A 265 -12.15 8.04 2.87
C PRO A 265 -11.57 8.64 1.58
N VAL A 266 -10.29 8.42 1.25
CA VAL A 266 -9.70 8.91 0.00
C VAL A 266 -10.38 8.27 -1.21
N MET A 267 -10.59 6.95 -1.21
CA MET A 267 -11.31 6.25 -2.28
C MET A 267 -12.78 6.71 -2.36
N ALA A 268 -13.47 6.84 -1.23
CA ALA A 268 -14.87 7.25 -1.20
C ALA A 268 -15.07 8.67 -1.73
N LEU A 269 -14.25 9.61 -1.27
CA LEU A 269 -14.44 11.04 -1.42
C LEU A 269 -13.56 11.69 -2.48
N LYS A 270 -12.74 10.91 -3.21
CA LYS A 270 -11.82 11.40 -4.25
C LYS A 270 -10.86 12.49 -3.73
N LEU A 271 -10.30 12.29 -2.53
CA LEU A 271 -9.40 13.26 -1.87
C LEU A 271 -8.02 13.23 -2.54
N TRP A 272 -7.96 13.81 -3.72
CA TRP A 272 -6.76 13.99 -4.54
C TRP A 272 -6.38 15.46 -4.59
N ASP A 273 -5.09 15.74 -4.78
CA ASP A 273 -4.58 17.06 -5.19
C ASP A 273 -5.06 18.20 -4.26
N PRO A 274 -4.65 18.19 -2.97
CA PRO A 274 -5.04 19.22 -2.00
C PRO A 274 -4.57 20.59 -2.50
N VAL A 275 -5.40 21.64 -2.31
CA VAL A 275 -5.03 23.01 -2.68
C VAL A 275 -4.13 23.68 -1.64
N ALA A 276 -4.11 23.16 -0.41
CA ALA A 276 -3.14 23.54 0.61
C ALA A 276 -2.98 22.47 1.69
N VAL A 277 -1.85 22.52 2.40
CA VAL A 277 -1.60 21.73 3.61
C VAL A 277 -0.94 22.60 4.68
N THR A 278 -1.37 22.45 5.92
CA THR A 278 -0.85 23.17 7.10
C THR A 278 -0.40 22.17 8.15
N ALA A 279 0.80 22.34 8.70
CA ALA A 279 1.18 21.66 9.94
C ALA A 279 0.57 22.41 11.13
N VAL A 280 -0.42 21.80 11.75
CA VAL A 280 -1.24 22.41 12.82
C VAL A 280 -0.53 22.33 14.17
N LYS A 281 0.27 21.28 14.40
CA LYS A 281 0.97 21.05 15.67
C LYS A 281 2.24 20.24 15.49
N ASN A 282 3.29 20.63 16.20
CA ASN A 282 4.58 19.95 16.28
C ASN A 282 5.26 19.64 14.92
N PRO A 283 5.33 20.57 13.95
CA PRO A 283 6.22 20.41 12.80
C PRO A 283 7.70 20.51 13.23
N GLY A 284 8.58 20.27 12.27
CA GLY A 284 10.02 20.38 12.43
C GLY A 284 10.72 19.05 12.19
N ILE A 285 11.69 19.06 11.27
CA ILE A 285 12.62 17.95 11.11
C ILE A 285 13.74 18.13 12.15
N VAL A 286 13.85 17.18 13.07
CA VAL A 286 14.85 17.22 14.15
C VAL A 286 16.24 17.09 13.54
N GLU A 287 17.06 18.13 13.74
CA GLU A 287 18.43 18.28 13.19
C GLU A 287 18.53 18.15 11.66
N GLY A 288 17.41 18.25 10.93
CA GLY A 288 17.37 17.94 9.50
C GLY A 288 17.40 16.44 9.17
N GLU A 289 17.41 15.56 10.18
CA GLU A 289 17.66 14.12 10.06
C GLU A 289 16.41 13.25 10.27
N GLN A 290 15.53 13.61 11.22
CA GLN A 290 14.36 12.79 11.58
C GLN A 290 13.06 13.57 11.58
N PHE A 291 11.97 12.89 11.24
CA PHE A 291 10.61 13.40 11.43
C PHE A 291 10.31 13.67 12.92
N PRO A 292 9.37 14.56 13.27
CA PRO A 292 9.05 14.87 14.66
C PRO A 292 8.38 13.67 15.35
N ALA A 293 8.54 13.53 16.67
CA ALA A 293 7.97 12.39 17.43
C ALA A 293 6.41 12.34 17.43
N SER A 294 5.77 13.44 17.04
CA SER A 294 4.33 13.58 16.85
C SER A 294 4.06 14.72 15.86
N SER A 295 3.03 14.61 15.03
CA SER A 295 2.51 15.71 14.21
C SER A 295 0.98 15.80 14.29
N SER A 296 0.43 16.97 13.96
CA SER A 296 -0.95 17.10 13.48
C SER A 296 -0.95 17.94 12.20
N LEU A 297 -1.60 17.49 11.14
CA LEU A 297 -1.66 18.17 9.84
C LEU A 297 -3.12 18.40 9.43
N MET A 298 -3.35 19.41 8.59
CA MET A 298 -4.63 19.68 7.93
C MET A 298 -4.41 19.87 6.43
N PHE A 299 -5.05 19.03 5.63
CA PHE A 299 -5.13 19.13 4.17
C PHE A 299 -6.45 19.80 3.79
N GLU A 300 -6.40 20.73 2.83
CA GLU A 300 -7.58 21.40 2.27
C GLU A 300 -7.84 20.88 0.86
N PHE A 301 -9.01 20.28 0.64
CA PHE A 301 -9.47 19.81 -0.67
C PHE A 301 -10.61 20.72 -1.18
N PRO A 302 -10.57 21.15 -2.45
CA PRO A 302 -11.64 21.94 -3.03
C PRO A 302 -12.91 21.09 -3.25
N GLU A 303 -13.95 21.73 -3.78
CA GLU A 303 -15.04 21.01 -4.42
C GLU A 303 -14.50 20.11 -5.54
N ARG A 304 -15.03 18.89 -5.64
CA ARG A 304 -14.45 17.84 -6.49
C ARG A 304 -15.54 16.91 -7.03
N GLU A 305 -15.81 17.01 -8.33
CA GLU A 305 -16.76 16.14 -9.05
C GLU A 305 -18.14 16.02 -8.37
N GLY A 306 -18.70 17.14 -7.89
CA GLY A 306 -19.99 17.20 -7.20
C GLY A 306 -19.94 16.94 -5.69
N LEU A 307 -18.77 16.64 -5.11
CA LEU A 307 -18.56 16.59 -3.67
C LEU A 307 -18.14 17.97 -3.13
N PRO A 308 -18.66 18.42 -1.98
CA PRO A 308 -18.31 19.71 -1.38
C PRO A 308 -16.88 19.75 -0.88
N ALA A 309 -16.29 20.94 -0.76
CA ALA A 309 -14.95 21.14 -0.21
C ALA A 309 -14.77 20.45 1.16
N CYS A 310 -13.59 19.86 1.40
CA CYS A 310 -13.36 18.98 2.55
C CYS A 310 -12.01 19.25 3.21
N LYS A 311 -11.98 19.22 4.53
CA LYS A 311 -10.73 19.22 5.33
C LYS A 311 -10.40 17.82 5.78
N PHE A 312 -9.16 17.39 5.62
CA PHE A 312 -8.67 16.12 6.13
C PHE A 312 -7.58 16.43 7.16
N TYR A 313 -7.82 16.05 8.40
CA TYR A 313 -6.86 16.15 9.50
C TYR A 313 -6.16 14.82 9.75
N TRP A 314 -4.83 14.88 9.87
CA TRP A 314 -3.99 13.77 10.28
C TRP A 314 -3.47 14.01 11.71
N TYR A 315 -3.40 12.95 12.52
CA TYR A 315 -2.84 12.97 13.87
C TYR A 315 -1.96 11.74 14.10
N ASP A 316 -0.72 11.97 14.54
CA ASP A 316 0.18 10.89 14.98
C ASP A 316 0.88 11.23 16.30
N GLY A 317 1.75 10.34 16.76
CA GLY A 317 2.50 10.49 18.01
C GLY A 317 1.66 10.37 19.27
N GLY A 318 0.35 10.13 19.14
CA GLY A 318 -0.62 10.17 20.24
C GLY A 318 -1.48 11.43 20.27
N ASN A 319 -1.29 12.36 19.31
CA ASN A 319 -2.30 13.38 19.01
C ASN A 319 -3.61 12.70 18.58
N LEU A 320 -4.73 13.42 18.79
CA LEU A 320 -6.08 12.92 18.57
C LEU A 320 -6.98 14.04 18.02
N PRO A 321 -8.16 13.70 17.46
CA PRO A 321 -9.22 14.67 17.17
C PRO A 321 -9.71 15.40 18.43
N SER A 322 -10.55 16.42 18.25
CA SER A 322 -11.17 17.15 19.36
C SER A 322 -12.09 16.24 20.20
N ASP A 323 -12.35 16.65 21.45
CA ASP A 323 -13.29 15.95 22.32
C ASP A 323 -14.73 15.93 21.76
N ASP A 324 -15.11 16.93 20.95
CA ASP A 324 -16.39 16.95 20.23
C ASP A 324 -16.50 15.79 19.23
N ILE A 325 -15.43 15.45 18.51
CA ILE A 325 -15.40 14.28 17.63
C ILE A 325 -15.34 12.98 18.45
N ILE A 326 -14.48 12.92 19.47
CA ILE A 326 -14.29 11.71 20.29
C ILE A 326 -15.56 11.33 21.05
N SER A 327 -16.30 12.31 21.58
CA SER A 327 -17.51 12.11 22.38
C SER A 327 -18.67 11.48 21.60
N GLN A 328 -18.63 11.53 20.25
CA GLN A 328 -19.60 10.91 19.35
C GLN A 328 -19.25 9.46 18.97
N LEU A 329 -18.00 9.00 19.19
CA LEU A 329 -17.57 7.64 18.87
C LEU A 329 -18.19 6.59 19.81
N PRO A 330 -18.21 5.28 19.48
CA PRO A 330 -18.75 4.25 20.38
C PRO A 330 -18.11 4.28 21.78
N LYS A 331 -18.90 4.11 22.84
CA LYS A 331 -18.43 4.24 24.24
C LYS A 331 -17.27 3.30 24.59
N SER A 332 -17.22 2.13 23.97
CA SER A 332 -16.11 1.17 24.09
C SER A 332 -14.80 1.73 23.51
N PHE A 333 -14.86 2.57 22.48
CA PHE A 333 -13.72 3.26 21.89
C PHE A 333 -13.33 4.50 22.69
N GLN A 334 -14.31 5.29 23.18
CA GLN A 334 -14.06 6.40 24.11
C GLN A 334 -13.22 5.95 25.32
N LYS A 335 -13.53 4.77 25.89
CA LYS A 335 -12.76 4.17 26.99
C LYS A 335 -11.30 3.85 26.60
N ARG A 336 -11.04 3.38 25.38
CA ARG A 336 -9.67 3.12 24.88
C ARG A 336 -8.89 4.43 24.68
N ILE A 337 -9.56 5.48 24.22
CA ILE A 337 -8.97 6.82 24.09
C ILE A 337 -8.63 7.42 25.46
N ALA A 338 -9.49 7.25 26.48
CA ALA A 338 -9.16 7.64 27.85
C ALA A 338 -7.92 6.89 28.36
N GLN A 339 -7.84 5.58 28.15
CA GLN A 339 -6.66 4.77 28.48
C GLN A 339 -5.40 5.23 27.73
N GLN A 340 -5.49 5.62 26.46
CA GLN A 340 -4.36 6.22 25.72
C GLN A 340 -3.86 7.52 26.37
N ARG A 341 -4.77 8.38 26.85
CA ARG A 341 -4.41 9.64 27.55
C ARG A 341 -3.71 9.38 28.89
N GLU A 342 -3.98 8.23 29.51
CA GLU A 342 -3.32 7.75 30.73
C GLU A 342 -1.99 6.98 30.46
N GLY A 343 -1.44 7.06 29.23
CA GLY A 343 -0.20 6.38 28.84
C GLY A 343 -0.39 4.95 28.31
N GLY A 344 -1.63 4.52 28.09
CA GLY A 344 -1.97 3.25 27.46
C GLY A 344 -1.67 3.20 25.96
N ARG A 345 -2.03 2.07 25.33
CA ARG A 345 -1.77 1.82 23.91
C ARG A 345 -2.44 2.89 23.03
N LYS A 346 -1.63 3.53 22.17
CA LYS A 346 -2.11 4.43 21.12
C LYS A 346 -3.04 3.70 20.14
N MET A 347 -4.11 4.36 19.74
CA MET A 347 -5.13 3.85 18.83
C MET A 347 -4.93 4.37 17.40
N SER A 348 -5.46 3.64 16.42
CA SER A 348 -5.66 4.13 15.05
C SER A 348 -7.15 4.22 14.75
N GLY A 349 -7.54 5.02 13.75
CA GLY A 349 -8.90 5.05 13.23
C GLY A 349 -9.15 6.20 12.26
N ALA A 350 -10.31 6.13 11.61
CA ALA A 350 -10.79 7.13 10.65
C ALA A 350 -12.23 7.55 10.99
N VAL A 351 -12.48 8.86 11.06
CA VAL A 351 -13.82 9.44 11.22
C VAL A 351 -14.13 10.28 9.99
N VAL A 352 -15.29 10.07 9.39
CA VAL A 352 -15.81 10.82 8.25
C VAL A 352 -17.05 11.58 8.70
N VAL A 353 -17.00 12.91 8.66
CA VAL A 353 -18.02 13.82 9.20
C VAL A 353 -18.92 14.31 8.06
N GLY A 354 -20.16 13.82 8.05
CA GLY A 354 -21.18 14.20 7.08
C GLY A 354 -22.36 14.95 7.70
N SER A 355 -23.11 15.68 6.87
CA SER A 355 -24.24 16.52 7.31
C SER A 355 -25.43 15.77 7.95
N LYS A 356 -25.49 14.44 7.86
CA LYS A 356 -26.51 13.59 8.49
C LYS A 356 -25.98 12.72 9.65
N GLY A 357 -24.67 12.54 9.75
CA GLY A 357 -24.01 11.70 10.76
C GLY A 357 -22.54 11.41 10.45
N LEU A 358 -21.96 10.45 11.17
CA LEU A 358 -20.55 10.05 11.00
C LEU A 358 -20.44 8.63 10.46
N LEU A 359 -19.39 8.36 9.69
CA LEU A 359 -18.86 7.01 9.54
C LEU A 359 -17.54 6.90 10.30
N PHE A 360 -17.42 5.88 11.14
CA PHE A 360 -16.22 5.64 11.96
C PHE A 360 -15.63 4.25 11.71
N SER A 361 -14.34 4.17 11.41
CA SER A 361 -13.57 2.92 11.39
C SER A 361 -12.54 2.89 12.54
N PRO A 362 -12.48 1.80 13.34
CA PRO A 362 -11.69 1.73 14.57
C PRO A 362 -10.26 1.21 14.38
N ASP A 363 -9.78 1.10 13.14
CA ASP A 363 -8.50 0.51 12.77
C ASP A 363 -7.88 1.17 11.52
N ASP A 364 -6.75 0.64 11.07
CA ASP A 364 -5.97 1.14 9.93
C ASP A 364 -6.48 0.67 8.56
N TYR A 365 -7.41 -0.29 8.49
CA TYR A 365 -7.76 -0.97 7.23
C TYR A 365 -9.14 -0.62 6.68
N GLY A 366 -10.00 0.06 7.45
CA GLY A 366 -11.33 0.46 6.97
C GLY A 366 -12.32 -0.70 6.78
N ALA A 367 -11.90 -1.93 7.07
CA ALA A 367 -12.68 -3.15 6.83
C ALA A 367 -13.85 -3.33 7.81
N LYS A 368 -13.81 -2.63 8.95
CA LYS A 368 -14.94 -2.47 9.85
C LYS A 368 -15.31 -0.99 9.97
N TYR A 369 -16.60 -0.69 9.92
CA TYR A 369 -17.11 0.65 10.14
C TYR A 369 -18.35 0.64 11.05
N TYR A 370 -18.73 1.83 11.51
CA TYR A 370 -19.92 2.15 12.29
C TYR A 370 -20.56 3.41 11.70
N LEU A 371 -21.88 3.44 11.57
CA LEU A 371 -22.64 4.66 11.26
C LEU A 371 -23.19 5.24 12.56
N LEU A 372 -22.99 6.54 12.78
CA LEU A 372 -23.25 7.18 14.07
C LEU A 372 -24.12 8.44 13.94
N PRO A 373 -25.00 8.72 14.92
CA PRO A 373 -25.29 7.89 16.10
C PRO A 373 -26.08 6.62 15.71
N GLU A 374 -25.81 5.50 16.39
CA GLU A 374 -26.22 4.15 15.95
C GLU A 374 -27.75 4.00 15.81
N ASP A 375 -28.51 4.70 16.66
CA ASP A 375 -29.99 4.73 16.68
C ASP A 375 -30.62 5.24 15.38
N LYS A 376 -29.91 6.08 14.62
CA LYS A 376 -30.39 6.57 13.30
C LYS A 376 -30.18 5.58 12.16
N TYR A 377 -29.42 4.50 12.39
CA TYR A 377 -29.02 3.54 11.36
C TYR A 377 -29.41 2.09 11.68
N GLU A 378 -30.27 1.86 12.68
CA GLU A 378 -30.73 0.50 13.05
C GLU A 378 -31.38 -0.25 11.86
N ASP A 379 -32.20 0.45 11.08
CA ASP A 379 -32.85 -0.08 9.86
C ASP A 379 -32.05 0.19 8.57
N TYR A 380 -30.83 0.75 8.64
CA TYR A 380 -30.06 1.13 7.47
C TYR A 380 -29.67 -0.08 6.62
N GLN A 381 -30.06 -0.07 5.34
CA GLN A 381 -29.69 -1.09 4.38
C GLN A 381 -28.41 -0.67 3.64
N VAL A 382 -27.43 -1.57 3.61
CA VAL A 382 -26.20 -1.42 2.81
C VAL A 382 -26.59 -1.21 1.34
N PRO A 383 -25.97 -0.25 0.62
CA PRO A 383 -26.32 0.08 -0.76
C PRO A 383 -25.94 -1.04 -1.72
N GLU A 384 -26.33 -0.89 -2.99
CA GLU A 384 -25.92 -1.82 -4.04
C GLU A 384 -24.40 -1.87 -4.18
N GLN A 385 -23.87 -3.09 -4.31
CA GLN A 385 -22.45 -3.36 -4.48
C GLN A 385 -21.99 -2.87 -5.86
N THR A 386 -21.14 -1.84 -5.90
CA THR A 386 -20.60 -1.25 -7.14
C THR A 386 -19.10 -1.50 -7.32
N LEU A 387 -18.37 -1.76 -6.23
CA LEU A 387 -16.98 -2.17 -6.25
C LEU A 387 -16.89 -3.70 -6.32
N PRO A 388 -15.99 -4.25 -7.17
CA PRO A 388 -15.83 -5.70 -7.27
C PRO A 388 -15.38 -6.28 -5.93
N ARG A 389 -15.82 -7.49 -5.59
CA ARG A 389 -15.29 -8.23 -4.43
C ARG A 389 -14.34 -9.32 -4.92
N ILE A 390 -13.34 -9.64 -4.10
CA ILE A 390 -12.39 -10.71 -4.44
C ILE A 390 -13.07 -12.06 -4.13
N PRO A 391 -13.23 -12.96 -5.13
CA PRO A 391 -13.88 -14.24 -4.91
C PRO A 391 -13.03 -15.19 -4.06
N PHE A 392 -11.70 -15.07 -4.14
CA PHE A 392 -10.74 -15.86 -3.38
C PHE A 392 -10.89 -15.65 -1.87
N LYS A 393 -10.97 -16.75 -1.12
CA LYS A 393 -11.22 -16.75 0.34
C LYS A 393 -9.94 -17.08 1.09
N ALA A 394 -9.25 -16.03 1.52
CA ALA A 394 -8.02 -16.08 2.29
C ALA A 394 -7.90 -14.82 3.16
N SER A 395 -6.74 -14.63 3.81
CA SER A 395 -6.41 -13.37 4.49
C SER A 395 -6.44 -12.19 3.52
N GLY A 396 -6.66 -10.96 4.02
CA GLY A 396 -6.65 -9.74 3.18
C GLY A 396 -5.35 -9.55 2.41
N ASP A 397 -4.22 -10.00 2.97
CA ASP A 397 -2.92 -9.95 2.30
C ASP A 397 -2.77 -10.97 1.16
N GLU A 398 -3.18 -12.23 1.38
CA GLU A 398 -3.17 -13.24 0.31
C GLU A 398 -4.18 -12.92 -0.79
N ARG A 399 -5.37 -12.41 -0.43
CA ARG A 399 -6.36 -11.88 -1.38
C ARG A 399 -5.76 -10.83 -2.31
N GLN A 400 -4.86 -9.98 -1.80
CA GLN A 400 -4.19 -8.97 -2.61
C GLN A 400 -3.19 -9.55 -3.62
N LYS A 401 -2.50 -10.64 -3.27
CA LYS A 401 -1.59 -11.35 -4.19
C LYS A 401 -2.38 -12.12 -5.24
N TRP A 402 -3.47 -12.76 -4.82
CA TRP A 402 -4.42 -13.39 -5.74
C TRP A 402 -4.96 -12.38 -6.76
N GLU A 403 -5.46 -11.21 -6.33
CA GLU A 403 -5.98 -10.17 -7.23
C GLU A 403 -4.92 -9.74 -8.26
N PHE A 404 -3.67 -9.54 -7.82
CA PHE A 404 -2.55 -9.17 -8.68
C PHE A 404 -2.19 -10.27 -9.69
N VAL A 405 -1.98 -11.51 -9.24
CA VAL A 405 -1.57 -12.63 -10.12
C VAL A 405 -2.68 -13.04 -11.08
N SER A 406 -3.94 -13.10 -10.61
CA SER A 406 -5.08 -13.41 -11.49
C SER A 406 -5.38 -12.30 -12.49
N THR A 407 -5.07 -11.03 -12.18
CA THR A 407 -5.11 -9.95 -13.19
C THR A 407 -4.06 -10.18 -14.28
N ILE A 408 -2.82 -10.55 -13.92
CA ILE A 408 -1.74 -10.85 -14.88
C ILE A 408 -2.12 -12.02 -15.80
N LYS A 409 -2.76 -13.06 -15.25
CA LYS A 409 -3.21 -14.23 -16.02
C LYS A 409 -4.43 -13.96 -16.93
N GLY A 410 -5.09 -12.81 -16.84
CA GLY A 410 -6.37 -12.55 -17.50
C GLY A 410 -7.54 -13.36 -16.90
N GLU A 411 -7.42 -13.75 -15.63
CA GLU A 411 -8.43 -14.51 -14.87
C GLU A 411 -9.34 -13.59 -14.02
N TYR A 412 -8.95 -12.32 -13.85
CA TYR A 412 -9.68 -11.33 -13.06
C TYR A 412 -9.74 -9.96 -13.76
N GLU A 413 -10.77 -9.80 -14.61
CA GLU A 413 -11.03 -8.59 -15.41
C GLU A 413 -11.23 -7.27 -14.63
N PRO A 414 -11.72 -7.22 -13.37
CA PRO A 414 -11.80 -5.95 -12.64
C PRO A 414 -10.44 -5.30 -12.34
N GLY A 415 -9.35 -6.07 -12.46
CA GLY A 415 -8.00 -5.60 -12.24
C GLY A 415 -7.66 -5.33 -10.77
N THR A 416 -6.47 -4.76 -10.55
CA THR A 416 -5.95 -4.46 -9.22
C THR A 416 -6.51 -3.15 -8.66
N MET A 417 -7.20 -3.22 -7.52
CA MET A 417 -7.83 -2.05 -6.91
C MET A 417 -6.83 -1.07 -6.26
N SER A 418 -5.57 -1.49 -6.06
CA SER A 418 -4.46 -0.64 -5.61
C SER A 418 -3.36 -0.49 -6.67
N ASN A 419 -3.73 -0.48 -7.96
CA ASN A 419 -2.81 -0.17 -9.08
C ASN A 419 -2.12 1.20 -8.91
N PHE A 420 -1.00 1.42 -9.61
CA PHE A 420 -0.21 2.65 -9.47
C PHE A 420 -0.92 3.92 -9.98
N GLY A 421 -1.98 3.80 -10.79
CA GLY A 421 -2.89 4.91 -11.09
C GLY A 421 -3.57 5.47 -9.84
N TYR A 422 -4.08 4.57 -8.99
CA TYR A 422 -4.66 4.90 -7.68
C TYR A 422 -3.58 5.19 -6.62
N ALA A 423 -2.68 4.24 -6.40
CA ALA A 423 -1.68 4.28 -5.33
C ALA A 423 -0.67 5.42 -5.51
N GLY A 424 -0.35 5.79 -6.76
CA GLY A 424 0.47 6.96 -7.07
C GLY A 424 -0.17 8.25 -6.59
N ARG A 425 -1.45 8.51 -6.93
CA ARG A 425 -2.16 9.72 -6.47
C ARG A 425 -2.38 9.75 -4.95
N LEU A 426 -2.62 8.59 -4.34
CA LEU A 426 -2.72 8.46 -2.87
C LEU A 426 -1.40 8.84 -2.19
N THR A 427 -0.30 8.23 -2.62
CA THR A 427 1.03 8.52 -2.05
C THR A 427 1.44 9.97 -2.34
N GLU A 428 1.23 10.47 -3.57
CA GLU A 428 1.53 11.85 -3.96
C GLU A 428 0.78 12.86 -3.07
N THR A 429 -0.54 12.68 -2.87
CA THR A 429 -1.38 13.50 -1.99
C THR A 429 -0.88 13.51 -0.55
N ILE A 430 -0.59 12.33 0.02
CA ILE A 430 -0.16 12.19 1.40
C ILE A 430 1.21 12.84 1.63
N LEU A 431 2.16 12.67 0.70
CA LEU A 431 3.53 13.19 0.87
C LEU A 431 3.61 14.73 0.80
N VAL A 432 2.58 15.44 0.32
CA VAL A 432 2.50 16.92 0.50
C VAL A 432 2.51 17.29 1.99
N GLY A 433 1.96 16.45 2.88
CA GLY A 433 2.04 16.65 4.33
C GLY A 433 3.46 16.56 4.90
N ASN A 434 4.36 15.82 4.24
CA ASN A 434 5.78 15.81 4.61
C ASN A 434 6.49 17.13 4.25
N LEU A 435 5.99 17.90 3.27
CA LEU A 435 6.43 19.27 3.03
C LEU A 435 5.92 20.21 4.13
N ALA A 436 4.67 20.05 4.56
CA ALA A 436 4.09 20.83 5.66
C ALA A 436 4.87 20.68 6.97
N MET A 437 5.37 19.48 7.28
CA MET A 437 6.26 19.25 8.44
C MET A 437 7.62 19.96 8.36
N ARG A 438 8.03 20.46 7.18
CA ARG A 438 9.26 21.25 6.97
C ARG A 438 9.02 22.76 7.02
N ALA A 439 7.76 23.21 7.06
CA ALA A 439 7.38 24.60 7.25
C ALA A 439 7.11 24.91 8.74
N GLY A 440 6.81 26.18 9.06
CA GLY A 440 6.46 26.60 10.42
C GLY A 440 5.10 26.10 10.89
N GLU A 441 4.89 26.04 12.21
CA GLU A 441 3.57 25.73 12.78
C GLU A 441 2.54 26.78 12.40
N GLY A 442 1.36 26.33 11.94
CA GLY A 442 0.32 27.19 11.40
C GLY A 442 0.60 27.75 10.00
N GLN A 443 1.78 27.50 9.41
CA GLN A 443 2.10 27.97 8.06
C GLN A 443 1.33 27.16 7.01
N ARG A 444 0.41 27.83 6.31
CA ARG A 444 -0.36 27.26 5.21
C ARG A 444 0.50 27.19 3.94
N ILE A 445 0.84 25.99 3.49
CA ILE A 445 1.49 25.74 2.21
C ILE A 445 0.39 25.60 1.16
N GLU A 446 0.30 26.54 0.21
CA GLU A 446 -0.50 26.34 -0.99
C GLU A 446 0.18 25.32 -1.90
N TRP A 447 -0.59 24.49 -2.59
CA TRP A 447 -0.06 23.39 -3.38
C TRP A 447 -0.65 23.38 -4.79
N ASN A 448 0.25 23.49 -5.78
CA ASN A 448 -0.05 23.29 -7.19
C ASN A 448 0.36 21.87 -7.56
N ALA A 449 -0.60 20.94 -7.47
CA ALA A 449 -0.38 19.54 -7.83
C ALA A 449 0.02 19.35 -9.31
N LYS A 450 -0.38 20.23 -10.23
CA LYS A 450 0.02 20.09 -11.64
C LYS A 450 1.53 20.24 -11.79
N ASP A 451 2.10 21.31 -11.23
CA ASP A 451 3.50 21.66 -11.41
C ASP A 451 4.41 21.11 -10.29
N LEU A 452 3.81 20.45 -9.27
CA LEU A 452 4.46 19.91 -8.07
C LEU A 452 5.21 20.98 -7.25
N THR A 453 4.56 22.12 -7.03
CA THR A 453 5.16 23.26 -6.31
C THR A 453 4.21 23.90 -5.31
N SER A 454 4.80 24.49 -4.26
CA SER A 454 4.19 25.55 -3.49
C SER A 454 4.61 26.91 -4.03
N PRO A 455 3.66 27.80 -4.40
CA PRO A 455 3.97 29.15 -4.86
C PRO A 455 4.20 30.14 -3.70
N ASN A 456 3.66 29.86 -2.50
CA ASN A 456 3.76 30.77 -1.35
C ASN A 456 4.82 30.36 -0.33
N VAL A 457 5.35 29.13 -0.41
CA VAL A 457 6.45 28.62 0.42
C VAL A 457 7.49 27.93 -0.47
N GLU A 458 8.11 28.68 -1.39
CA GLU A 458 9.03 28.12 -2.39
C GLU A 458 10.17 27.26 -1.81
N SER A 459 10.60 27.53 -0.58
CA SER A 459 11.65 26.79 0.11
C SER A 459 11.34 25.32 0.35
N VAL A 460 10.07 24.88 0.35
CA VAL A 460 9.75 23.45 0.46
C VAL A 460 9.88 22.69 -0.87
N ASN A 461 9.93 23.38 -2.01
CA ASN A 461 9.93 22.76 -3.34
C ASN A 461 11.18 21.89 -3.58
N GLN A 462 12.29 22.19 -2.91
CA GLN A 462 13.51 21.38 -2.98
C GLN A 462 13.32 19.94 -2.44
N PHE A 463 12.32 19.70 -1.59
CA PHE A 463 12.04 18.39 -0.97
C PHE A 463 10.97 17.56 -1.71
N VAL A 464 10.49 18.05 -2.87
CA VAL A 464 9.54 17.33 -3.75
C VAL A 464 10.20 16.13 -4.45
N GLN A 465 11.53 16.15 -4.55
CA GLN A 465 12.38 15.12 -5.12
C GLN A 465 13.72 15.07 -4.34
N ARG A 466 14.67 14.26 -4.82
CA ARG A 466 16.05 14.18 -4.32
C ARG A 466 17.06 14.33 -5.46
N GLU A 467 18.30 14.65 -5.11
CA GLU A 467 19.45 14.25 -5.92
C GLU A 467 19.70 12.75 -5.69
N TYR A 468 19.90 12.00 -6.77
CA TYR A 468 20.15 10.55 -6.72
C TYR A 468 21.65 10.30 -6.71
N ARG A 469 22.10 9.29 -5.96
CA ARG A 469 23.47 8.76 -6.10
C ARG A 469 23.69 8.23 -7.53
N SER A 470 24.94 8.29 -7.99
CA SER A 470 25.31 7.74 -9.30
C SER A 470 24.98 6.23 -9.38
N GLY A 471 24.32 5.81 -10.46
CA GLY A 471 23.85 4.43 -10.65
C GLY A 471 22.50 4.11 -9.97
N TRP A 472 21.80 5.13 -9.48
CA TRP A 472 20.50 5.07 -8.81
C TRP A 472 19.44 6.01 -9.41
N GLU A 473 19.74 6.61 -10.56
CA GLU A 473 18.85 7.47 -11.33
C GLU A 473 17.66 6.68 -11.90
N LEU A 474 16.52 7.35 -12.08
CA LEU A 474 15.25 6.71 -12.43
C LEU A 474 14.91 6.69 -13.93
N GLY A 475 15.75 7.31 -14.77
CA GLY A 475 15.56 7.42 -16.23
C GLY A 475 15.95 8.78 -16.79
#